data_AF-B8HMY5-F1
#
_entry.id   AF-B8HMY5-F1
#
_cell.length_a   1.000
_cell.length_b   1.000
_cell.length_c   1.000
_cell.angle_alpha   90.00
_cell.angle_beta   90.00
_cell.angle_gamma   90.00
#
_symmetry.space_group_name_H-M   'P 1'
#
loop_
_entity.id
_entity.type
_entity.pdbx_description
1 polymer ?
#
loop_
_entity_poly.entity_id
_entity_poly.type
_entity_poly.pdbx_seq_one_letter_code
_entity_poly.pdbx_strand_id
1 'polypeptide(L)' 'MENEAIDYLLPATWNAIQSALYQLERNNPELAKQFLSSAQRTLGRVIHPS' A
#
# COMPACT_ATOMS: atom_id res chain seq x y z
N MET A 1 -12.73 9.40 -14.80
CA MET A 1 -11.63 8.43 -14.76
C MET A 1 -10.67 8.68 -13.58
N GLU A 2 -10.35 9.93 -13.19
CA GLU A 2 -9.49 10.19 -12.00
C GLU A 2 -10.10 9.70 -10.65
N ASN A 3 -11.40 9.89 -10.42
CA ASN A 3 -12.03 9.43 -9.18
C ASN A 3 -11.99 7.91 -9.01
N GLU A 4 -12.18 7.13 -10.07
CA GLU A 4 -12.19 5.65 -10.00
C GLU A 4 -10.81 5.09 -9.63
N ALA A 5 -9.73 5.74 -10.08
CA ALA A 5 -8.38 5.35 -9.71
C ALA A 5 -8.13 5.61 -8.21
N ILE A 6 -8.56 6.75 -7.68
CA ILE A 6 -8.43 7.09 -6.27
C ILE A 6 -9.26 6.14 -5.39
N ASP A 7 -10.50 5.85 -5.81
CA ASP A 7 -11.44 4.97 -5.10
C ASP A 7 -10.90 3.53 -4.97
N TYR A 8 -10.10 3.06 -5.93
CA TYR A 8 -9.47 1.74 -5.86
C TYR A 8 -8.09 1.74 -5.18
N LEU A 9 -7.26 2.76 -5.46
CA LEU A 9 -5.86 2.77 -5.04
C LEU A 9 -5.68 3.15 -3.56
N LEU A 10 -6.54 3.99 -2.99
CA LEU A 10 -6.45 4.35 -1.56
C LEU A 10 -6.76 3.14 -0.64
N PRO A 11 -7.85 2.38 -0.82
CA PRO A 11 -8.08 1.15 -0.04
C PRO A 11 -6.97 0.11 -0.22
N ALA A 12 -6.45 -0.06 -1.44
CA ALA A 12 -5.33 -0.97 -1.70
C ALA A 12 -4.06 -0.55 -0.95
N THR A 13 -3.76 0.74 -0.91
CA THR A 13 -2.64 1.30 -0.14
C THR A 13 -2.83 1.05 1.36
N TRP A 14 -4.03 1.30 1.88
CA TRP A 14 -4.36 1.06 3.28
C TRP A 14 -4.20 -0.42 3.69
N ASN A 15 -4.71 -1.34 2.88
CA ASN A 15 -4.60 -2.78 3.13
C ASN A 15 -3.15 -3.27 3.16
N ALA A 16 -2.29 -2.71 2.31
CA ALA A 16 -0.87 -3.00 2.32
C ALA A 16 -0.18 -2.50 3.60
N ILE A 17 -0.54 -1.31 4.10
CA ILE A 17 -0.03 -0.78 5.38
C ILE A 17 -0.47 -1.67 6.55
N GLN A 18 -1.75 -2.06 6.60
CA GLN A 18 -2.26 -2.96 7.64
C GLN A 18 -1.56 -4.33 7.61
N SER A 19 -1.34 -4.87 6.42
CA SER A 19 -0.59 -6.12 6.25
C SER A 19 0.86 -5.98 6.73
N ALA A 20 1.50 -4.85 6.47
CA ALA A 20 2.86 -4.59 6.98
C ALA A 20 2.90 -4.55 8.51
N LEU A 21 1.96 -3.83 9.15
CA LEU A 21 1.86 -3.76 10.62
C LEU A 21 1.66 -5.15 11.23
N TYR A 22 0.75 -5.95 10.67
CA TYR A 22 0.54 -7.33 11.10
C TYR A 22 1.81 -8.19 11.03
N GLN A 23 2.64 -8.01 9.99
CA GLN A 23 3.91 -8.73 9.91
C GLN A 23 4.94 -8.26 10.93
N LEU A 24 4.95 -6.97 11.28
CA LEU A 24 5.83 -6.44 12.34
C LEU A 24 5.45 -6.99 13.71
N GLU A 25 4.16 -7.09 14.03
CA GLU A 25 3.66 -7.73 15.26
C GLU A 25 4.11 -9.19 15.39
N ARG A 26 4.34 -9.86 14.25
CA ARG A 26 4.81 -11.25 14.18
C ARG A 26 6.33 -11.39 14.03
N ASN A 27 7.09 -10.30 14.18
CA ASN A 27 8.53 -10.27 13.99
C ASN A 27 9.00 -10.75 12.60
N ASN A 28 8.21 -10.44 11.55
CA ASN A 28 8.49 -10.75 10.14
C ASN A 28 8.84 -9.47 9.35
N PRO A 29 9.99 -8.81 9.60
CA PRO A 29 10.30 -7.51 9.02
C PRO A 29 10.51 -7.54 7.49
N GLU A 30 11.02 -8.65 6.94
CA GLU A 30 11.21 -8.76 5.48
C GLU A 30 9.88 -8.77 4.73
N LEU A 31 8.89 -9.48 5.26
CA LEU A 31 7.55 -9.50 4.66
C LEU A 31 6.83 -8.17 4.89
N ALA A 32 7.02 -7.53 6.04
CA ALA A 32 6.54 -6.16 6.28
C ALA A 32 7.10 -5.17 5.24
N LYS A 33 8.40 -5.24 4.94
CA LYS A 33 9.06 -4.41 3.93
C LYS A 33 8.47 -4.60 2.54
N GLN A 34 8.11 -5.83 2.16
CA GLN A 34 7.45 -6.10 0.89
C GLN A 34 6.08 -5.41 0.80
N PHE A 35 5.27 -5.50 1.85
CA PHE A 35 3.98 -4.81 1.92
C PHE A 35 4.12 -3.28 1.87
N LEU A 36 5.09 -2.71 2.59
CA LEU A 36 5.37 -1.27 2.54
C LEU A 36 5.83 -0.81 1.15
N SER A 37 6.66 -1.61 0.47
CA SER A 37 7.10 -1.32 -0.91
C SER A 37 5.91 -1.37 -1.89
N SER A 38 4.95 -2.26 -1.65
CA SER A 38 3.69 -2.30 -2.39
C SER A 38 2.85 -1.04 -2.15
N ALA A 39 2.66 -0.64 -0.89
CA ALA A 39 1.93 0.57 -0.53
C ALA A 39 2.54 1.82 -1.18
N GLN A 40 3.87 1.95 -1.17
CA GLN A 40 4.58 3.08 -1.77
C GLN A 40 4.33 3.18 -3.28
N ARG A 41 4.36 2.05 -4.00
CA ARG A 41 4.08 2.03 -5.45
C ARG A 41 2.64 2.42 -5.76
N THR A 42 1.68 1.91 -4.98
CA THR A 42 0.26 2.23 -5.16
C THR A 42 -0.01 3.71 -4.89
N LEU A 43 0.56 4.28 -3.83
CA LEU A 43 0.44 5.70 -3.51
C LEU A 43 1.10 6.59 -4.56
N GLY A 44 2.26 6.18 -5.10
CA GLY A 44 2.92 6.92 -6.19
C GLY A 44 2.02 7.10 -7.42
N ARG A 45 1.15 6.13 -7.71
CA ARG A 45 0.16 6.20 -8.80
C ARG A 45 -1.04 7.10 -8.49
N VAL A 46 -1.35 7.31 -7.21
CA VAL A 46 -2.38 8.27 -6.77
C VAL A 46 -1.86 9.70 -6.89
N ILE A 47 -0.60 9.92 -6.47
CA ILE A 47 0.03 11.25 -6.48
C ILE A 47 0.42 11.67 -7.91
N HIS A 48 0.81 10.71 -8.75
CA HIS A 48 1.16 10.92 -10.15
C HIS A 48 0.29 10.01 -11.04
N PRO A 49 -0.98 10.39 -11.29
CA PRO A 49 -1.83 9.69 -12.23
C PRO A 49 -1.35 10.04 -13.65
N SER A 50 -0.40 9.25 -14.16
CA SER A 50 0.05 9.27 -15.56
C SER A 50 -0.89 8.46 -16.45
#